data_AF-A0A392NE60-F1
#
_entry.id   AF-A0A392NE60-F1
#
_cell.length_a   1.000
_cell.length_b   1.000
_cell.length_c   1.000
_cell.angle_alpha   90.00
_cell.angle_beta   90.00
_cell.angle_gamma   90.00
#
_symmetry.space_group_name_H-M   'P 1'
#
loop_
_entity.id
_entity.type
_entity.pdbx_description
1 polymer ?
#
loop_
_entity_poly.entity_id
_entity_poly.type
_entity_poly.pdbx_seq_one_letter_code
_entity_poly.pdbx_strand_id
1 'polypeptide(L)'
;MQLQLCSVFFTFSLGTKTHYFGRTVLHGGAKYRATGRGFVVRHIKFAENYRLYSRSHFVKALEVALLLIVYIAYGYAEGGAVTYVLLTLSSWFLVISWLFAPYIFNPSGFEWQ
;
A
#
# COMPACT_ATOMS: atom_id res chain seq x y z
N MET A 1 -1.68 11.61 21.31
CA MET A 1 -2.76 11.74 20.31
C MET A 1 -2.79 10.44 19.50
N GLN A 2 -3.77 9.56 19.71
CA GLN A 2 -3.86 8.29 18.98
C GLN A 2 -4.36 8.60 17.58
N LEU A 3 -3.45 8.74 16.61
CA LEU A 3 -3.81 8.87 15.20
C LEU A 3 -4.63 7.62 14.82
N GLN A 4 -5.93 7.79 14.56
CA GLN A 4 -6.81 6.71 14.12
C GLN A 4 -6.52 6.36 12.65
N LEU A 5 -5.35 5.76 12.39
CA LEU A 5 -4.87 5.35 11.06
C LEU A 5 -5.46 4.00 10.62
N CYS A 6 -6.61 3.62 11.16
CA CYS A 6 -7.26 2.35 10.92
C CYS A 6 -7.60 2.16 9.43
N SER A 7 -8.01 3.22 8.73
CA SER A 7 -8.30 3.20 7.30
C SER A 7 -7.04 2.92 6.46
N VAL A 8 -5.91 3.56 6.79
CA VAL A 8 -4.62 3.32 6.14
C VAL A 8 -4.15 1.89 6.37
N PHE A 9 -4.23 1.40 7.62
CA PHE A 9 -3.89 0.03 7.96
C PHE A 9 -4.78 -0.99 7.23
N PHE A 10 -6.10 -0.73 7.19
CA PHE A 10 -7.06 -1.60 6.52
C PHE A 10 -6.75 -1.72 5.03
N THR A 11 -6.55 -0.59 4.34
CA THR A 11 -6.23 -0.55 2.90
C THR A 11 -4.93 -1.29 2.58
N PHE A 12 -3.91 -1.14 3.43
CA PHE A 12 -2.64 -1.87 3.28
C PHE A 12 -2.79 -3.38 3.55
N SER A 13 -3.49 -3.75 4.63
CA SER A 13 -3.74 -5.14 5.00
C SER A 13 -4.55 -5.88 3.92
N LEU A 14 -5.56 -5.22 3.36
CA LEU A 14 -6.34 -5.74 2.24
C LEU A 14 -5.46 -5.95 1.01
N GLY A 15 -4.60 -5.00 0.66
CA GLY A 15 -3.64 -5.12 -0.44
C GLY A 15 -2.72 -6.34 -0.28
N THR A 16 -2.23 -6.58 0.94
CA THR A 16 -1.40 -7.74 1.27
C THR A 16 -2.16 -9.04 1.02
N LYS A 17 -3.38 -9.16 1.57
CA LYS A 17 -4.22 -10.35 1.41
C LYS A 17 -4.51 -10.61 -0.06
N THR A 18 -4.97 -9.61 -0.81
CA THR A 18 -5.31 -9.73 -2.23
C THR A 18 -4.09 -10.14 -3.06
N HIS A 19 -2.92 -9.55 -2.82
CA HIS A 19 -1.70 -9.91 -3.56
C HIS A 19 -1.33 -11.38 -3.37
N TYR A 20 -1.23 -11.85 -2.12
CA TYR A 20 -0.81 -13.24 -1.84
C TYR A 20 -1.89 -14.26 -2.16
N PHE A 21 -3.17 -13.90 -1.99
CA PHE A 21 -4.28 -14.73 -2.42
C PHE A 21 -4.26 -14.93 -3.94
N GLY A 22 -4.15 -13.84 -4.72
CA GLY A 22 -4.05 -13.91 -6.18
C GLY A 22 -2.81 -14.68 -6.65
N ARG A 23 -1.67 -14.51 -5.99
CA ARG A 23 -0.46 -15.31 -6.26
C ARG A 23 -0.70 -16.80 -6.03
N THR A 24 -1.38 -17.17 -4.95
CA THR A 24 -1.70 -18.56 -4.62
C THR A 24 -2.66 -19.16 -5.66
N VAL A 25 -3.68 -18.41 -6.08
CA VAL A 25 -4.63 -18.86 -7.11
C VAL A 25 -3.95 -19.07 -8.46
N LEU A 26 -3.10 -18.11 -8.88
CA LEU A 26 -2.51 -18.12 -10.23
C LEU A 26 -1.25 -18.99 -10.35
N HIS A 27 -0.45 -19.08 -9.30
CA HIS A 27 0.88 -19.71 -9.35
C HIS A 27 1.05 -20.83 -8.30
N GLY A 28 0.05 -21.08 -7.44
CA GLY A 28 0.17 -22.03 -6.34
C GLY A 28 1.17 -21.58 -5.26
N GLY A 29 1.70 -22.54 -4.51
CA GLY A 29 2.75 -22.30 -3.51
C GLY A 29 2.26 -21.76 -2.16
N ALA A 30 1.02 -22.08 -1.77
CA ALA A 30 0.50 -21.78 -0.44
C ALA A 30 1.46 -22.32 0.63
N LYS A 31 1.99 -21.44 1.47
CA LYS A 31 2.89 -21.80 2.56
C LYS A 31 2.37 -21.21 3.85
N TYR A 32 2.20 -22.05 4.87
CA TYR A 32 1.96 -21.58 6.22
C TYR A 32 3.21 -20.85 6.73
N ARG A 33 3.06 -19.57 7.08
CA ARG A 33 4.06 -18.82 7.84
C ARG A 33 3.56 -18.73 9.28
N ALA A 34 4.26 -19.39 10.19
CA ALA A 34 3.94 -19.30 11.61
C ALA A 34 4.06 -17.84 12.06
N THR A 35 3.02 -17.31 12.68
CA THR A 35 2.97 -15.92 13.19
C THR A 35 3.74 -15.73 14.49
N GLY A 36 4.40 -16.78 15.00
CA GLY A 36 5.01 -16.79 16.33
C GLY A 36 3.96 -16.72 17.46
N ARG A 37 4.36 -17.09 18.67
CA ARG A 37 3.62 -16.77 19.90
C ARG A 37 4.30 -15.56 20.54
N GLY A 38 3.51 -14.54 20.87
CA GLY A 38 3.97 -13.28 21.45
C GLY A 38 3.94 -12.12 20.46
N PHE A 39 3.31 -11.01 20.86
CA PHE A 39 3.33 -9.76 20.12
C PHE A 39 4.72 -9.13 20.28
N VAL A 40 5.68 -9.54 19.45
CA VAL A 40 7.02 -8.96 19.49
C VAL A 40 7.05 -7.79 18.52
N VAL A 41 7.11 -6.58 19.07
CA VAL A 41 7.50 -5.39 18.31
C VAL A 41 8.95 -5.58 17.90
N ARG A 42 9.18 -6.02 16.66
CA ARG A 42 10.52 -6.11 16.09
C ARG A 42 10.83 -4.86 15.29
N HIS A 43 11.99 -4.29 15.53
CA HIS A 43 12.57 -3.31 14.63
C HIS A 43 12.98 -4.02 13.33
N ILE A 44 12.52 -3.47 12.20
CA ILE A 44 12.90 -3.93 10.86
C ILE A 44 13.46 -2.70 10.14
N LYS A 45 14.67 -2.84 9.60
CA LYS A 45 15.34 -1.77 8.83
C LYS A 45 14.56 -1.43 7.57
N PHE A 46 14.63 -0.19 7.13
CA PHE A 46 13.96 0.31 5.92
C PHE A 46 14.16 -0.61 4.71
N ALA A 47 15.40 -1.00 4.42
CA ALA A 47 15.73 -1.80 3.24
C ALA A 47 15.08 -3.18 3.26
N GLU A 48 14.99 -3.81 4.43
CA GLU A 48 14.32 -5.10 4.59
C GLU A 48 12.80 -4.95 4.45
N ASN A 49 12.23 -3.96 5.11
CA ASN A 49 10.80 -3.66 5.01
C ASN A 49 10.42 -3.38 3.55
N TYR A 50 11.16 -2.51 2.87
CA TYR A 50 10.98 -2.15 1.46
C TYR A 50 10.99 -3.38 0.54
N ARG A 51 11.98 -4.27 0.68
CA ARG A 51 12.05 -5.50 -0.13
C ARG A 51 10.85 -6.43 0.05
N LEU A 52 10.26 -6.47 1.24
CA LEU A 52 9.10 -7.31 1.54
C LEU A 52 7.81 -6.78 0.88
N TYR A 53 7.58 -5.47 0.90
CA TYR A 53 6.33 -4.88 0.42
C TYR A 53 6.40 -4.34 -1.03
N SER A 54 7.59 -4.18 -1.59
CA SER A 54 7.79 -3.53 -2.90
C SER A 54 6.97 -4.16 -4.04
N ARG A 55 7.06 -5.49 -4.20
CA ARG A 55 6.29 -6.22 -5.23
C ARG A 55 4.79 -6.28 -4.96
N SER A 56 4.39 -6.24 -3.69
CA SER A 56 2.98 -6.39 -3.32
C SER A 56 2.21 -5.09 -3.41
N HIS A 57 2.86 -3.96 -3.10
CA HIS A 57 2.21 -2.66 -3.00
C HIS A 57 2.96 -1.56 -3.75
N PHE A 58 4.26 -1.36 -3.53
CA PHE A 58 4.98 -0.17 -4.02
C PHE A 58 4.90 -0.02 -5.54
N VAL A 59 5.26 -1.07 -6.28
CA VAL A 59 5.22 -1.05 -7.75
C VAL A 59 3.80 -0.80 -8.25
N LYS A 60 2.82 -1.51 -7.68
CA LYS A 60 1.41 -1.37 -8.06
C LYS A 60 0.85 0.01 -7.74
N ALA A 61 1.26 0.61 -6.63
CA ALA A 61 0.85 1.96 -6.26
C ALA A 61 1.41 3.00 -7.23
N LEU A 62 2.65 2.83 -7.71
CA LEU A 62 3.21 3.68 -8.75
C LEU A 62 2.50 3.51 -10.09
N GLU A 63 2.12 2.28 -10.46
CA GLU A 63 1.31 2.02 -11.66
C GLU A 63 -0.04 2.75 -11.59
N VAL A 64 -0.76 2.62 -10.47
CA VAL A 64 -2.03 3.31 -10.26
C VAL A 64 -1.84 4.83 -10.23
N ALA A 65 -0.81 5.34 -9.56
CA ALA A 65 -0.51 6.77 -9.54
C ALA A 65 -0.24 7.32 -10.95
N LEU A 66 0.52 6.58 -11.77
CA LEU A 66 0.78 6.95 -13.16
C LEU A 66 -0.52 6.99 -13.97
N LEU A 67 -1.39 6.00 -13.82
CA LEU A 67 -2.70 5.98 -14.50
C LEU A 67 -3.58 7.16 -14.08
N LEU A 68 -3.57 7.54 -12.81
CA LEU A 68 -4.30 8.72 -12.33
C LEU A 68 -3.73 10.02 -12.91
N ILE A 69 -2.40 10.13 -13.03
CA ILE A 69 -1.73 11.26 -13.67
C ILE A 69 -2.07 11.33 -15.17
N VAL A 70 -2.10 10.20 -15.87
CA VAL A 70 -2.55 10.15 -17.27
C VAL A 70 -4.03 10.55 -17.36
N TYR A 71 -4.87 10.07 -16.45
CA TYR A 71 -6.29 10.40 -16.45
C TYR A 71 -6.54 11.89 -16.24
N ILE A 72 -5.80 12.58 -15.37
CA ILE A 72 -5.94 14.04 -15.23
C ILE A 72 -5.38 14.79 -16.45
N ALA A 73 -4.29 14.30 -17.07
CA ALA A 73 -3.68 14.94 -18.22
C ALA A 73 -4.57 14.92 -19.48
N TYR A 74 -5.32 13.84 -19.70
CA TYR A 74 -6.16 13.65 -20.90
C TYR A 74 -7.66 13.73 -20.63
N GLY A 75 -8.12 13.54 -19.40
CA GLY A 75 -9.54 13.43 -19.03
C GLY A 75 -10.23 14.75 -18.68
N TYR A 76 -9.52 15.89 -18.78
CA TYR A 76 -10.04 17.20 -18.38
C TYR A 76 -11.13 17.78 -19.33
N ALA A 77 -11.50 17.06 -20.39
CA ALA A 77 -12.30 17.62 -21.49
C ALA A 77 -13.82 17.70 -21.23
N GLU A 78 -14.44 16.80 -20.45
CA GLU A 78 -15.92 16.71 -20.41
C GLU A 78 -16.56 16.95 -19.03
N GLY A 79 -15.93 16.53 -17.92
CA GLY A 79 -16.55 16.57 -16.58
C GLY A 79 -16.02 17.66 -15.63
N GLY A 80 -14.97 18.39 -16.01
CA GLY A 80 -14.30 19.36 -15.14
C GLY A 80 -13.58 18.74 -13.93
N ALA A 81 -12.89 19.59 -13.14
CA ALA A 81 -12.06 19.17 -12.01
C ALA A 81 -12.83 18.43 -10.90
N VAL A 82 -14.07 18.83 -10.62
CA VAL A 82 -14.89 18.24 -9.54
C VAL A 82 -15.19 16.78 -9.80
N THR A 83 -15.57 16.44 -11.03
CA THR A 83 -15.88 15.06 -11.44
C THR A 83 -14.64 14.17 -11.31
N TYR A 84 -13.48 14.65 -11.76
CA TYR A 84 -12.22 13.94 -11.60
C TYR A 84 -11.90 13.66 -10.12
N VAL A 85 -12.02 14.65 -9.24
CA VAL A 85 -11.74 14.48 -7.81
C VAL A 85 -12.68 13.44 -7.20
N LEU A 86 -13.98 13.52 -7.46
CA LEU A 86 -14.96 12.59 -6.91
C LEU A 86 -14.71 11.15 -7.36
N LEU A 87 -14.31 10.94 -8.62
CA LEU A 87 -14.02 9.61 -9.15
C LEU A 87 -12.68 9.03 -8.65
N THR A 88 -11.68 9.87 -8.42
CA THR A 88 -10.31 9.42 -8.16
C THR A 88 -9.86 9.50 -6.70
N LEU A 89 -10.61 10.17 -5.82
CA LEU A 89 -10.23 10.38 -4.41
C LEU A 89 -9.89 9.05 -3.70
N SER A 90 -10.70 8.02 -3.90
CA SER A 90 -10.49 6.69 -3.30
C SER A 90 -9.22 6.01 -3.84
N SER A 91 -8.91 6.20 -5.13
CA SER A 91 -7.71 5.66 -5.78
C SER A 91 -6.45 6.39 -5.31
N TRP A 92 -6.51 7.71 -5.12
CA TRP A 92 -5.42 8.46 -4.50
C TRP A 92 -5.19 8.05 -3.04
N PHE A 93 -6.26 7.81 -2.28
CA PHE A 93 -6.14 7.29 -0.92
C PHE A 93 -5.49 5.90 -0.88
N LEU A 94 -5.84 5.02 -1.83
CA LEU A 94 -5.20 3.70 -2.02
C LEU A 94 -3.69 3.86 -2.27
N VAL A 95 -3.30 4.72 -3.22
CA VAL A 95 -1.88 4.98 -3.57
C VAL A 95 -1.10 5.44 -2.34
N ILE A 96 -1.61 6.45 -1.63
CA ILE A 96 -0.94 7.00 -0.44
C ILE A 96 -0.80 5.91 0.64
N SER A 97 -1.87 5.15 0.87
CA SER A 97 -1.85 4.07 1.87
C SER A 97 -0.82 2.99 1.52
N TRP A 98 -0.73 2.58 0.25
CA TRP A 98 0.20 1.55 -0.19
C TRP A 98 1.66 2.00 -0.19
N LEU A 99 1.93 3.27 -0.51
CA LEU A 99 3.29 3.80 -0.50
C LEU A 99 3.81 4.03 0.91
N PHE A 100 2.99 4.59 1.80
CA PHE A 100 3.46 5.17 3.06
C PHE A 100 3.10 4.40 4.33
N ALA A 101 2.13 3.49 4.31
CA ALA A 101 1.74 2.75 5.52
C ALA A 101 2.91 2.05 6.23
N PRO A 102 3.85 1.37 5.54
CA PRO A 102 4.98 0.72 6.23
C PRO A 102 5.86 1.69 7.02
N TYR A 103 5.92 2.96 6.61
CA TYR A 103 6.73 4.00 7.22
C TYR A 103 6.00 4.73 8.34
N ILE A 104 4.70 4.94 8.17
CA ILE A 104 3.82 5.51 9.20
C ILE A 104 3.76 4.59 10.43
N PHE A 105 3.71 3.27 10.23
CA PHE A 105 3.64 2.29 11.31
C PHE A 105 5.02 1.78 11.80
N ASN A 106 6.11 2.17 11.14
CA ASN A 106 7.49 1.86 11.56
C ASN A 106 8.43 3.07 11.36
N PRO A 107 8.23 4.17 12.11
CA PRO A 107 8.98 5.41 11.93
C PRO A 107 10.47 5.28 12.27
N SER A 108 10.84 4.40 13.22
CA SER A 108 12.26 4.13 13.56
C SER A 108 12.98 3.28 12.51
N GLY A 109 12.29 2.78 11.47
CA GLY A 109 12.89 2.00 10.40
C GLY A 109 13.89 2.77 9.53
N PHE A 110 13.88 4.11 9.57
CA PHE A 110 14.83 4.98 8.87
C PHE A 110 16.15 5.20 9.62
N GLU A 111 16.26 4.72 10.85
CA GLU A 111 17.49 4.86 11.64
C GLU A 111 18.61 4.01 11.03
N TRP A 112 19.76 4.67 10.83
CA TRP A 112 20.98 4.12 10.22
C TRP A 112 21.96 3.53 11.25
N GLN A 113 21.56 3.41 12.52
CA GLN A 113 22.37 2.83 13.59
C GLN A 113 22.37 1.29 13.52
#